data_AF-A0A2U1KMZ9-F1
#
_entry.id   AF-A0A2U1KMZ9-F1
#
_cell.length_a   1.000
_cell.length_b   1.000
_cell.length_c   1.000
_cell.angle_alpha   90.00
_cell.angle_beta   90.00
_cell.angle_gamma   90.00
#
_symmetry.space_group_name_H-M   'P 1'
#
loop_
_entity.id
_entity.type
_entity.pdbx_description
1 polymer ?
#
loop_
_entity_poly.entity_id
_entity_poly.type
_entity_poly.pdbx_seq_one_letter_code
_entity_poly.pdbx_strand_id
1 'polypeptide(L)'
;MTHKPQGIDVSDWVKLCERFASEKFQKISIKNKKNQAKNEIPPTVGSHSLARTVDTSRRGGQEVPETKQWKMAHYSEERKAMINEKADILWVILIYIPNFK
;
A
#
# COMPACT_ATOMS: atom_id res chain seq x y z
N MET A 1 -6.62 -15.39 -19.17
CA MET A 1 -7.40 -14.14 -18.97
C MET A 1 -7.86 -13.68 -20.34
N THR A 2 -9.01 -14.17 -20.81
CA THR A 2 -9.43 -14.03 -22.22
C THR A 2 -10.57 -13.05 -22.45
N HIS A 3 -11.09 -12.42 -21.38
CA HIS A 3 -12.23 -11.52 -21.50
C HIS A 3 -11.90 -10.13 -20.95
N LYS A 4 -12.04 -9.13 -21.84
CA LYS A 4 -11.93 -7.71 -21.54
C LYS A 4 -13.10 -7.27 -20.64
N PRO A 5 -12.88 -6.50 -19.56
CA PRO A 5 -13.96 -5.91 -18.79
C PRO A 5 -14.86 -4.98 -19.62
N GLN A 6 -16.11 -4.85 -19.20
CA GLN A 6 -17.09 -3.97 -19.85
C GLN A 6 -16.69 -2.49 -19.67
N GLY A 7 -16.75 -1.70 -20.75
CA GLY A 7 -16.39 -0.28 -20.74
C GLY A 7 -14.91 0.07 -20.99
N ILE A 8 -14.02 -0.92 -21.14
CA ILE A 8 -12.61 -0.68 -21.51
C ILE A 8 -12.44 -0.83 -23.03
N ASP A 9 -11.62 0.00 -23.66
CA ASP A 9 -11.28 -0.17 -25.09
C ASP A 9 -10.41 -1.41 -25.33
N VAL A 10 -10.58 -2.08 -26.47
CA VAL A 10 -9.81 -3.31 -26.79
C VAL A 10 -8.31 -3.02 -26.93
N SER A 11 -7.92 -1.91 -27.55
CA SER A 11 -6.52 -1.52 -27.73
C SER A 11 -5.84 -1.31 -26.38
N ASP A 12 -6.49 -0.60 -25.47
CA ASP A 12 -5.93 -0.32 -24.15
C ASP A 12 -5.87 -1.57 -23.26
N TRP A 13 -6.85 -2.48 -23.42
CA TRP A 13 -6.79 -3.78 -22.76
C TRP A 13 -5.59 -4.62 -23.22
N VAL A 14 -5.31 -4.67 -24.52
CA VAL A 14 -4.14 -5.37 -25.07
C VAL A 14 -2.84 -4.77 -24.51
N LYS A 15 -2.69 -3.45 -24.55
CA LYS A 15 -1.50 -2.76 -23.98
C LYS A 15 -1.30 -3.08 -22.50
N LEU A 16 -2.38 -3.15 -21.72
CA LEU A 16 -2.32 -3.53 -20.31
C LEU A 16 -1.85 -4.97 -20.17
N CYS A 17 -2.44 -5.92 -20.90
CA CYS A 17 -2.03 -7.31 -20.88
C CYS A 17 -0.55 -7.48 -21.26
N GLU A 18 -0.09 -6.82 -22.32
CA GLU A 18 1.31 -6.82 -22.75
C GLU A 18 2.25 -6.26 -21.67
N ARG A 19 1.88 -5.13 -21.06
CA ARG A 19 2.66 -4.53 -19.98
C ARG A 19 2.78 -5.47 -18.78
N PHE A 20 1.69 -6.12 -18.37
CA PHE A 20 1.72 -7.08 -17.27
C PHE A 20 2.45 -8.37 -17.62
N ALA A 21 2.40 -8.80 -18.89
CA ALA A 21 3.15 -9.95 -19.39
C ALA A 21 4.64 -9.64 -19.62
N SER A 22 5.02 -8.37 -19.73
CA SER A 22 6.41 -7.97 -19.98
C SER A 22 7.38 -8.52 -18.94
N GLU A 23 8.57 -8.94 -19.37
CA GLU A 23 9.60 -9.43 -18.45
C GLU A 23 9.96 -8.41 -17.37
N LYS A 24 9.98 -7.12 -17.73
CA LYS A 24 10.28 -6.04 -16.81
C LYS A 24 9.29 -6.02 -15.65
N PHE A 25 7.99 -6.13 -15.95
CA PHE A 25 6.96 -6.17 -14.93
C PHE A 25 7.03 -7.45 -14.10
N GLN A 26 7.22 -8.60 -14.75
CA GLN A 26 7.32 -9.89 -14.06
C GLN A 26 8.51 -9.94 -13.08
N LYS A 27 9.67 -9.41 -13.47
CA LYS A 27 10.85 -9.28 -12.58
C LYS A 27 10.53 -8.45 -11.33
N ILE A 28 9.86 -7.31 -11.49
CA ILE A 28 9.43 -6.46 -10.38
C ILE A 28 8.41 -7.19 -9.50
N SER A 29 7.42 -7.84 -10.12
CA SER A 29 6.37 -8.60 -9.41
C SER A 29 6.95 -9.71 -8.54
N ILE A 30 7.88 -10.52 -9.08
CA ILE A 30 8.56 -11.59 -8.33
C ILE A 30 9.37 -11.01 -7.17
N LYS A 31 10.13 -9.92 -7.42
CA LYS A 31 10.89 -9.24 -6.37
C LYS A 31 9.98 -8.72 -5.27
N ASN A 32 8.88 -8.06 -5.62
CA ASN A 32 7.91 -7.54 -4.67
C ASN A 32 7.27 -8.66 -3.84
N LYS A 33 6.92 -9.80 -4.46
CA LYS A 33 6.39 -10.98 -3.76
C LYS A 33 7.40 -11.54 -2.74
N LYS A 34 8.69 -11.63 -3.12
CA LYS A 34 9.76 -12.05 -2.19
C LYS A 34 9.96 -11.05 -1.06
N ASN A 35 9.90 -9.76 -1.34
CA ASN A 35 10.03 -8.72 -0.31
C ASN A 35 8.84 -8.72 0.65
N GLN A 36 7.62 -8.90 0.12
CA GLN A 36 6.41 -9.01 0.93
C GLN A 36 6.50 -10.20 1.92
N ALA A 37 7.02 -11.34 1.48
CA ALA A 37 7.23 -12.49 2.37
C ALA A 37 8.23 -12.23 3.51
N LYS A 38 9.08 -11.20 3.37
CA LYS A 38 10.06 -10.77 4.37
C LYS A 38 9.57 -9.60 5.23
N ASN A 39 8.38 -9.07 5.00
CA ASN A 39 7.85 -7.97 5.81
C ASN A 39 7.50 -8.48 7.20
N GLU A 40 8.31 -8.09 8.18
CA GLU A 40 8.07 -8.37 9.61
C GLU A 40 6.89 -7.57 10.17
N ILE A 41 6.55 -6.46 9.51
CA ILE A 41 5.47 -5.53 9.87
C ILE A 41 4.52 -5.48 8.67
N PRO A 42 3.59 -6.44 8.54
CA PRO A 42 2.67 -6.48 7.41
C PRO A 42 1.61 -5.38 7.57
N PRO A 43 1.24 -4.63 6.53
CA PRO A 43 0.15 -3.67 6.65
C PRO A 43 -1.16 -4.36 7.10
N THR A 44 -1.92 -3.71 8.00
CA THR A 44 -3.29 -4.08 8.38
C THR A 44 -4.30 -3.81 7.28
N VAL A 45 -3.95 -2.94 6.33
CA VAL A 45 -4.86 -2.56 5.26
C VAL A 45 -5.13 -3.77 4.36
N GLY A 46 -6.33 -4.33 4.50
CA GLY A 46 -6.84 -5.42 3.67
C GLY A 46 -7.25 -4.91 2.29
N SER A 47 -8.55 -4.95 1.99
CA SER A 47 -9.10 -4.55 0.67
C SER A 47 -9.03 -3.05 0.37
N HIS A 48 -8.76 -2.20 1.37
CA HIS A 48 -8.64 -0.76 1.19
C HIS A 48 -7.20 -0.34 0.91
N SER A 49 -6.94 0.20 -0.28
CA SER A 49 -5.63 0.72 -0.65
C SER A 49 -5.31 2.00 0.15
N LEU A 50 -4.30 1.94 1.03
CA LEU A 50 -3.77 3.12 1.73
C LEU A 50 -3.42 4.25 0.75
N ALA A 51 -2.77 3.91 -0.36
CA ALA A 51 -2.40 4.87 -1.40
C ALA A 51 -3.62 5.61 -1.96
N ARG A 52 -4.74 4.91 -2.15
CA ARG A 52 -6.00 5.53 -2.59
C ARG A 52 -6.58 6.45 -1.54
N THR A 53 -6.53 6.07 -0.25
CA THR A 53 -7.01 6.91 0.84
C THR A 53 -6.19 8.20 0.94
N VAL A 54 -4.86 8.11 0.91
CA VAL A 54 -3.96 9.26 0.94
C VAL A 54 -4.15 10.17 -0.27
N ASP A 55 -4.26 9.60 -1.48
CA ASP A 55 -4.49 10.40 -2.69
C ASP A 55 -5.85 11.11 -2.65
N THR A 56 -6.88 10.46 -2.12
CA THR A 56 -8.22 11.06 -1.95
C THR A 56 -8.18 12.23 -0.97
N SER A 57 -7.52 12.06 0.19
CA SER A 57 -7.31 13.16 1.15
C SER A 57 -6.56 14.33 0.52
N ARG A 58 -5.50 14.05 -0.23
CA ARG A 58 -4.70 15.08 -0.92
C ARG A 58 -5.52 15.85 -1.95
N ARG A 59 -6.35 15.18 -2.75
CA ARG A 59 -7.28 15.82 -3.69
C ARG A 59 -8.33 16.69 -2.99
N GLY A 60 -8.71 16.33 -1.76
CA GLY A 60 -9.56 17.12 -0.89
C GLY A 60 -8.85 18.27 -0.15
N GLY A 61 -7.59 18.56 -0.48
CA GLY A 61 -6.80 19.62 0.14
C GLY A 61 -6.26 19.27 1.53
N GLN A 62 -6.34 18.00 1.95
CA GLN A 62 -5.81 17.54 3.23
C GLN A 62 -4.52 16.75 3.01
N GLU A 63 -3.41 17.32 3.47
CA GLU A 63 -2.15 16.59 3.55
C GLU A 63 -2.19 15.62 4.73
N VAL A 64 -1.79 14.36 4.48
CA VAL A 64 -1.73 13.32 5.50
C VAL A 64 -0.26 13.11 5.88
N PRO A 65 0.17 13.54 7.08
CA PRO A 65 1.55 13.35 7.53
C PRO A 65 1.95 11.88 7.56
N GLU A 66 3.23 11.58 7.37
CA GLU A 66 3.77 10.21 7.34
C GLU A 66 3.41 9.41 8.59
N THR A 67 3.43 10.05 9.77
CA THR A 67 3.02 9.41 11.03
C THR A 67 1.56 8.96 10.99
N LYS A 68 0.64 9.78 10.45
CA LYS A 68 -0.75 9.37 10.27
C LYS A 68 -0.88 8.25 9.25
N GLN A 69 -0.13 8.31 8.15
CA GLN A 69 -0.11 7.22 7.16
C GLN A 69 0.37 5.90 7.77
N TRP A 70 1.42 5.94 8.60
CA TRP A 70 1.94 4.78 9.32
C TRP A 70 0.89 4.18 10.25
N LYS A 71 0.21 5.02 11.04
CA LYS A 71 -0.88 4.57 11.91
C LYS A 71 -2.01 3.92 11.10
N MET A 72 -2.45 4.55 10.01
CA MET A 72 -3.49 4.01 9.13
C MET A 72 -3.10 2.66 8.53
N ALA A 73 -1.81 2.45 8.27
CA ALA A 73 -1.30 1.22 7.67
C ALA A 73 -1.17 0.07 8.67
N HIS A 74 -0.90 0.33 9.95
CA HIS A 74 -0.45 -0.68 10.91
C HIS A 74 -1.26 -0.73 12.22
N TYR A 75 -2.29 0.10 12.36
CA TYR A 75 -3.22 0.03 13.48
C TYR A 75 -4.40 -0.88 13.15
N SER A 76 -4.72 -1.81 14.05
CA SER A 76 -5.88 -2.67 13.94
C SER A 76 -7.00 -2.13 14.83
N GLU A 77 -8.10 -1.70 14.21
CA GLU A 77 -9.31 -1.26 14.92
C GLU A 77 -9.93 -2.38 15.75
N GLU A 78 -9.89 -3.63 15.27
CA GLU A 78 -10.39 -4.80 16.00
C GLU A 78 -9.59 -5.05 17.29
N ARG A 79 -8.26 -4.98 17.21
CA ARG A 79 -7.37 -5.21 18.36
C ARG A 79 -7.19 -3.96 19.24
N LYS A 80 -7.62 -2.80 18.74
CA LYS A 80 -7.33 -1.48 19.33
C LYS A 80 -5.85 -1.24 19.61
N ALA A 81 -4.97 -1.83 18.81
CA ALA A 81 -3.52 -1.83 18.99
C ALA A 81 -2.79 -1.88 17.64
N MET A 82 -1.48 -1.62 17.65
CA MET A 82 -0.62 -1.90 16.50
C MET A 82 -0.60 -3.41 16.21
N ILE A 83 -0.40 -3.77 14.94
CA ILE A 83 -0.46 -5.18 14.48
C ILE A 83 0.46 -6.14 15.22
N ASN A 84 1.61 -5.67 15.70
CA ASN A 84 2.61 -6.42 16.42
C ASN A 84 3.53 -5.47 17.22
N GLU A 85 4.35 -6.05 18.09
CA GLU A 85 5.26 -5.32 18.98
C GLU A 85 6.26 -4.43 18.23
N LYS A 86 6.80 -4.91 17.10
CA LYS A 86 7.74 -4.12 16.28
C LYS A 86 7.08 -2.86 15.71
N ALA A 87 5.83 -2.97 15.27
CA ALA A 87 5.04 -1.84 14.80
C ALA A 87 4.77 -0.83 15.93
N ASP A 88 4.56 -1.33 17.15
CA ASP A 88 4.34 -0.50 18.34
C ASP A 88 5.61 0.27 18.74
N ILE A 89 6.76 -0.39 18.77
CA ILE A 89 8.06 0.26 19.02
C ILE A 89 8.31 1.36 17.99
N LEU A 90 8.12 1.08 16.70
CA LEU A 90 8.29 2.09 15.66
C LEU A 90 7.28 3.22 15.76
N TRP A 91 6.03 2.92 16.16
CA TRP A 91 5.02 3.95 16.39
C TRP A 91 5.42 4.90 17.51
N VAL A 92 5.90 4.37 18.65
CA VAL A 92 6.42 5.17 19.76
C VAL A 92 7.58 6.05 19.28
N ILE A 93 8.54 5.50 18.53
CA ILE A 93 9.65 6.28 17.97
C ILE A 93 9.14 7.42 17.08
N LEU A 94 8.19 7.15 16.19
CA LEU A 94 7.64 8.12 15.24
C LEU A 94 6.88 9.26 15.91
N ILE A 95 6.24 9.03 17.05
CA ILE A 95 5.49 10.08 17.78
C ILE A 95 6.35 10.84 18.79
N TYR A 96 7.45 10.27 19.27
CA TYR A 96 8.31 10.87 20.30
C TYR A 96 9.60 11.51 19.77
N ILE A 97 10.03 11.24 18.54
CA ILE A 97 11.19 11.92 17.94
C ILE A 97 10.71 13.19 17.19
N PRO A 98 11.08 14.41 17.64
CA PRO A 98 10.54 15.67 17.10
C PRO A 98 10.94 16.00 15.65
N ASN A 99 11.89 15.27 15.07
CA ASN A 99 12.60 15.65 13.84
C ASN A 99 12.38 14.72 12.63
N PHE A 100 11.37 13.85 12.67
CA PHE A 100 10.86 13.17 11.46
C PHE A 100 9.71 14.03 10.87
N LYS A 101 10.06 15.18 10.28
CA LYS A 101 9.17 16.02 9.48
C LYS A 101 9.87 16.44 8.21
#